data_AF-A0A7S7NTS0-F1
#
_entry.id   AF-A0A7S7NTS0-F1
#
_cell.length_a   1.000
_cell.length_b   1.000
_cell.length_c   1.000
_cell.angle_alpha   90.00
_cell.angle_beta   90.00
_cell.angle_gamma   90.00
#
_symmetry.space_group_name_H-M   'P 1'
#
loop_
_entity.id
_entity.type
_entity.pdbx_description
1 polymer ?
#
loop_
_entity_poly.entity_id
_entity_poly.type
_entity_poly.pdbx_seq_one_letter_code
_entity_poly.pdbx_strand_id
1 'polypeptide(L)'
;MKKTVLIALMSAWMGLVSAPAFAAGPPALAVKDVDNGARQPWSFTGSVQMSYPDFIGGSNEYIVPAGKRLVVEQVSVRVKAPQGQLFHGYVNTNLSGGHFFDIPYKGKFYADGLSVGNTLLRMYVAPGDHFSVSIFRAGNDSSASVEISASGYLVDLP
;
A
#
# COMPACT_ATOMS: atom_id res chain seq x y z
N MET A 1 12.60 -82.65 -50.00
CA MET A 1 13.54 -81.74 -49.32
C MET A 1 12.73 -80.73 -48.54
N LYS A 2 12.40 -81.03 -47.28
CA LYS A 2 12.90 -80.34 -46.07
C LYS A 2 12.95 -78.81 -46.17
N LYS A 3 12.04 -78.13 -45.45
CA LYS A 3 12.38 -77.05 -44.49
C LYS A 3 11.15 -76.70 -43.62
N THR A 4 11.21 -77.21 -42.39
CA THR A 4 10.39 -76.87 -41.23
C THR A 4 10.78 -75.48 -40.73
N VAL A 5 9.81 -74.60 -40.45
CA VAL A 5 10.05 -73.37 -39.69
C VAL A 5 9.04 -73.30 -38.53
N LEU A 6 9.59 -73.49 -37.34
CA LEU A 6 8.99 -73.26 -36.03
C LEU A 6 8.95 -71.74 -35.79
N ILE A 7 7.81 -71.15 -35.41
CA ILE A 7 7.77 -69.80 -34.84
C ILE A 7 7.03 -69.88 -33.51
N ALA A 8 7.77 -69.49 -32.46
CA ALA A 8 7.42 -69.57 -31.06
C ALA A 8 6.60 -68.36 -30.59
N LEU A 9 5.92 -68.58 -29.46
CA LEU A 9 5.05 -67.66 -28.72
C LEU A 9 5.68 -66.29 -28.44
N MET A 10 4.84 -65.25 -28.42
CA MET A 10 5.05 -64.10 -27.54
C MET A 10 3.71 -63.60 -26.98
N SER A 11 3.31 -64.18 -25.86
CA SER A 11 2.20 -63.77 -25.01
C SER A 11 2.54 -62.44 -24.33
N ALA A 12 1.92 -61.34 -24.81
CA ALA A 12 2.03 -60.02 -24.22
C ALA A 12 1.24 -59.97 -22.91
N TRP A 13 1.94 -60.05 -21.77
CA TRP A 13 1.41 -59.75 -20.45
C TRP A 13 1.27 -58.22 -20.31
N MET A 14 0.06 -57.71 -20.48
CA MET A 14 -0.30 -56.33 -20.16
C MET A 14 -0.56 -56.22 -18.66
N GLY A 15 0.46 -55.80 -17.91
CA GLY A 15 0.31 -55.43 -16.50
C GLY A 15 -0.46 -54.13 -16.38
N LEU A 16 -1.64 -54.18 -15.76
CA LEU A 16 -2.37 -53.01 -15.26
C LEU A 16 -1.54 -52.38 -14.12
N VAL A 17 -0.78 -51.34 -14.42
CA VAL A 17 -0.15 -50.51 -13.39
C VAL A 17 -1.24 -49.59 -12.83
N SER A 18 -1.75 -49.91 -11.65
CA SER A 18 -2.67 -49.04 -10.91
C SER A 18 -1.91 -47.78 -10.49
N ALA A 19 -2.27 -46.63 -11.07
CA ALA A 19 -1.77 -45.34 -10.60
C ALA A 19 -2.28 -45.07 -9.17
N PRO A 20 -1.45 -44.55 -8.27
CA PRO A 20 -1.89 -44.17 -6.93
C PRO A 20 -2.92 -43.03 -7.04
N ALA A 21 -4.09 -43.22 -6.44
CA ALA A 21 -5.07 -42.17 -6.30
C ALA A 21 -4.53 -41.14 -5.30
N PHE A 22 -4.10 -39.99 -5.80
CA PHE A 22 -3.84 -38.83 -4.95
C PHE A 22 -5.19 -38.38 -4.39
N ALA A 23 -5.41 -38.62 -3.10
CA ALA A 23 -6.55 -38.07 -2.39
C ALA A 23 -6.47 -36.54 -2.48
N ALA A 24 -7.42 -35.93 -3.18
CA ALA A 24 -7.57 -34.48 -3.19
C ALA A 24 -7.82 -34.04 -1.74
N GLY A 25 -6.84 -33.36 -1.14
CA GLY A 25 -7.02 -32.74 0.16
C GLY A 25 -8.22 -31.79 0.15
N PRO A 26 -8.79 -31.46 1.33
CA PRO A 26 -9.89 -30.51 1.40
C PRO A 26 -9.52 -29.22 0.64
N PRO A 27 -10.46 -28.64 -0.12
CA PRO A 27 -10.17 -27.43 -0.88
C PRO A 27 -9.63 -26.36 0.07
N ALA A 28 -8.52 -25.73 -0.29
CA ALA A 28 -8.01 -24.58 0.45
C ALA A 28 -9.15 -23.56 0.54
N LEU A 29 -9.63 -23.30 1.76
CA LEU A 29 -10.62 -22.26 1.98
C LEU A 29 -9.98 -20.95 1.52
N ALA A 30 -10.60 -20.28 0.56
CA ALA A 30 -10.20 -18.95 0.13
C ALA A 30 -10.53 -17.96 1.26
N VAL A 31 -9.66 -17.88 2.26
CA VAL A 31 -9.73 -16.87 3.31
C VAL A 31 -9.44 -15.54 2.64
N LYS A 32 -10.43 -14.64 2.62
CA LYS A 32 -10.19 -13.30 2.11
C LYS A 32 -9.36 -12.55 3.14
N ASP A 33 -8.49 -11.67 2.68
CA ASP A 33 -7.64 -10.86 3.56
C ASP A 33 -8.47 -9.98 4.52
N VAL A 34 -9.74 -9.70 4.17
CA VAL A 34 -10.72 -9.00 5.03
C VAL A 34 -11.22 -9.84 6.21
N ASP A 35 -11.10 -11.16 6.16
CA ASP A 35 -11.51 -12.07 7.24
C ASP A 35 -10.41 -12.21 8.31
N ASN A 36 -9.25 -11.58 8.10
CA ASN A 36 -8.16 -11.58 9.07
C ASN A 36 -8.47 -10.60 10.21
N GLY A 37 -9.07 -11.11 11.28
CA GLY A 37 -9.40 -10.34 12.49
C GLY A 37 -8.21 -9.64 13.17
N ALA A 38 -6.97 -9.96 12.79
CA ALA A 38 -5.79 -9.23 13.25
C ALA A 38 -5.63 -7.84 12.58
N ARG A 39 -6.41 -7.52 11.54
CA ARG A 39 -6.38 -6.20 10.88
C ARG A 39 -7.47 -5.29 11.43
N GLN A 40 -7.04 -4.20 12.04
CA GLN A 40 -7.92 -3.20 12.63
C GLN A 40 -7.88 -1.95 11.74
N PRO A 41 -9.01 -1.51 11.15
CA PRO A 41 -9.01 -0.39 10.22
C PRO A 41 -8.52 0.89 10.88
N TRP A 42 -7.76 1.69 10.13
CA TRP A 42 -7.22 2.96 10.59
C TRP A 42 -7.41 4.04 9.53
N SER A 43 -7.83 5.22 9.98
CA SER A 43 -7.97 6.42 9.15
C SER A 43 -7.41 7.62 9.90
N PHE A 44 -6.75 8.49 9.15
CA PHE A 44 -6.17 9.72 9.65
C PHE A 44 -6.59 10.90 8.79
N THR A 45 -6.87 12.02 9.46
CA THR A 45 -7.13 13.31 8.82
C THR A 45 -6.33 14.39 9.54
N GLY A 46 -5.63 15.21 8.77
CA GLY A 46 -4.89 16.35 9.28
C GLY A 46 -5.19 17.60 8.46
N SER A 47 -5.04 18.76 9.09
CA SER A 47 -5.09 20.05 8.40
C SER A 47 -3.86 20.85 8.77
N VAL A 48 -3.23 21.47 7.78
CA VAL A 48 -2.04 22.31 7.98
C VAL A 48 -2.30 23.65 7.31
N GLN A 49 -2.07 24.72 8.06
CA GLN A 49 -2.03 26.06 7.49
C GLN A 49 -0.56 26.42 7.29
N MET A 50 -0.15 26.59 6.04
CA MET A 50 1.19 27.10 5.71
C MET A 50 1.11 28.62 5.63
N SER A 51 1.79 29.32 6.53
CA SER A 51 1.81 30.78 6.52
C SER A 51 2.96 31.28 5.65
N TYR A 52 2.89 32.49 5.11
CA TYR A 52 4.09 33.13 4.59
C TYR A 52 5.05 33.41 5.77
N PRO A 53 6.37 33.08 5.69
CA PRO A 53 7.14 32.58 4.55
C PRO A 53 7.45 31.07 4.56
N ASP A 54 6.72 30.25 5.32
CA ASP A 54 7.02 28.84 5.58
C ASP A 54 7.19 28.03 4.30
N PHE A 55 8.25 27.24 4.16
CA PHE A 55 8.42 26.35 2.99
C PHE A 55 7.89 24.94 3.25
N ILE A 56 7.63 24.61 4.52
CA ILE A 56 7.28 23.28 4.99
C ILE A 56 6.13 23.40 5.99
N GLY A 57 5.09 22.59 5.80
CA GLY A 57 4.02 22.39 6.77
C GLY A 57 3.93 20.90 7.13
N GLY A 58 3.76 20.58 8.42
CA GLY A 58 3.62 19.21 8.90
C GLY A 58 2.22 18.93 9.46
N SER A 59 1.70 17.73 9.21
CA SER A 59 0.46 17.25 9.85
C SER A 59 0.65 17.02 11.35
N ASN A 60 -0.46 16.78 12.05
CA ASN A 60 -0.40 16.12 13.35
C ASN A 60 0.31 14.76 13.22
N GLU A 61 0.96 14.36 14.30
CA GLU A 61 1.61 13.06 14.41
C GLU A 61 0.61 12.02 14.94
N TYR A 62 0.65 10.82 14.37
CA TYR A 62 -0.02 9.65 14.91
C TYR A 62 1.03 8.69 15.47
N ILE A 63 1.02 8.44 16.78
CA ILE A 63 1.93 7.48 17.43
C ILE A 63 1.29 6.09 17.36
N VAL A 64 2.02 5.13 16.80
CA VAL A 64 1.57 3.73 16.70
C VAL A 64 1.58 3.10 18.10
N PRO A 65 0.46 2.51 18.56
CA PRO A 65 0.41 1.86 19.87
C PRO A 65 1.44 0.73 20.02
N ALA A 66 1.92 0.52 21.24
CA ALA A 66 2.77 -0.63 21.56
C ALA A 66 2.08 -1.95 21.20
N GLY A 67 2.87 -2.92 20.72
CA GLY A 67 2.36 -4.22 20.26
C GLY A 67 1.58 -4.17 18.94
N LYS A 68 1.51 -3.01 18.27
CA LYS A 68 0.87 -2.88 16.95
C LYS A 68 1.82 -2.34 15.91
N ARG A 69 1.64 -2.76 14.67
CA ARG A 69 2.28 -2.20 13.49
C ARG A 69 1.22 -1.51 12.64
N LEU A 70 1.46 -0.25 12.28
CA LEU A 70 0.60 0.44 11.32
C LEU A 70 1.07 0.11 9.90
N VAL A 71 0.12 -0.29 9.05
CA VAL A 71 0.29 -0.40 7.61
C VAL A 71 -0.50 0.73 6.97
N VAL A 72 0.19 1.66 6.33
CA VAL A 72 -0.42 2.74 5.54
C VAL A 72 -0.52 2.28 4.11
N GLU A 73 -1.71 2.41 3.52
CA GLU A 73 -2.01 1.96 2.14
C GLU A 73 -2.26 3.10 1.17
N GLN A 74 -2.71 4.25 1.69
CA GLN A 74 -3.02 5.41 0.88
C GLN A 74 -2.73 6.69 1.66
N VAL A 75 -2.17 7.67 0.95
CA VAL A 75 -2.09 9.06 1.40
C VAL A 75 -2.64 9.96 0.31
N SER A 76 -3.46 10.91 0.71
CA SER A 76 -4.03 11.94 -0.15
C SER A 76 -3.89 13.31 0.48
N VAL A 77 -3.66 14.30 -0.36
CA VAL A 77 -3.48 15.69 0.04
C VAL A 77 -4.25 16.56 -0.91
N ARG A 78 -4.93 17.56 -0.35
CA ARG A 78 -5.56 18.64 -1.08
C ARG A 78 -4.97 19.94 -0.59
N VAL A 79 -4.50 20.76 -1.52
CA VAL A 79 -3.93 22.08 -1.23
C VAL A 79 -4.76 23.15 -1.92
N LYS A 80 -5.12 24.20 -1.17
CA LYS A 80 -5.70 25.44 -1.67
C LYS A 80 -4.68 26.56 -1.47
N ALA A 81 -4.21 27.15 -2.55
CA ALA A 81 -3.24 28.23 -2.54
C ALA A 81 -3.39 29.08 -3.81
N PRO A 82 -2.91 30.33 -3.84
CA PRO A 82 -2.78 31.11 -5.06
C PRO A 82 -2.07 30.34 -6.19
N GLN A 83 -2.47 30.63 -7.41
CA GLN A 83 -1.98 29.95 -8.61
C GLN A 83 -0.48 30.15 -8.82
N GLY A 84 0.16 29.16 -9.44
CA GLY A 84 1.59 29.18 -9.76
C GLY A 84 2.49 28.54 -8.72
N GLN A 85 1.95 28.13 -7.55
CA GLN A 85 2.72 27.41 -6.54
C GLN A 85 2.81 25.91 -6.86
N LEU A 86 4.00 25.35 -6.65
CA LEU A 86 4.28 23.92 -6.77
C LEU A 86 4.39 23.30 -5.38
N PHE A 87 3.84 22.11 -5.22
CA PHE A 87 3.80 21.39 -3.95
C PHE A 87 4.31 19.96 -4.12
N HIS A 88 5.03 19.47 -3.11
CA HIS A 88 5.44 18.07 -3.00
C HIS A 88 5.07 17.55 -1.62
N GLY A 89 4.64 16.29 -1.55
CA GLY A 89 4.36 15.60 -0.31
C GLY A 89 5.52 14.71 0.10
N TYR A 90 5.70 14.54 1.39
CA TYR A 90 6.63 13.58 1.97
C TYR A 90 5.95 12.90 3.16
N VAL A 91 5.90 11.59 3.13
CA VAL A 91 5.41 10.79 4.26
C VAL A 91 6.60 10.48 5.16
N ASN A 92 6.53 10.90 6.42
CA ASN A 92 7.59 10.72 7.41
C ASN A 92 7.31 9.54 8.33
N THR A 93 8.37 8.80 8.64
CA THR A 93 8.45 7.82 9.73
C THR A 93 9.79 7.97 10.45
N ASN A 94 9.85 7.65 11.73
CA ASN A 94 11.10 7.64 12.50
C ASN A 94 12.14 6.64 11.98
N LEU A 95 11.69 5.49 11.46
CA LEU A 95 12.57 4.52 10.81
C LEU A 95 13.04 5.07 9.46
N SER A 96 14.36 5.14 9.29
CA SER A 96 15.10 5.79 8.21
C SER A 96 14.46 5.67 6.81
N GLY A 97 13.93 6.79 6.32
CA GLY A 97 13.44 6.97 4.96
C GLY A 97 11.94 7.26 4.91
N GLY A 98 11.59 8.44 4.43
CA GLY A 98 10.22 8.75 4.05
C GLY A 98 10.00 8.58 2.55
N HIS A 99 8.77 8.79 2.11
CA HIS A 99 8.37 8.65 0.71
C HIS A 99 7.89 9.97 0.13
N PHE A 100 8.53 10.42 -0.94
CA PHE A 100 8.07 11.56 -1.72
C PHE A 100 6.91 11.16 -2.63
N PHE A 101 5.96 12.07 -2.80
CA PHE A 101 4.90 11.96 -3.79
C PHE A 101 4.52 13.33 -4.36
N ASP A 102 4.06 13.33 -5.60
CA ASP A 102 3.71 14.56 -6.30
C ASP A 102 2.30 15.04 -5.96
N ILE A 103 2.14 16.37 -5.90
CA ILE A 103 0.86 17.04 -5.67
C ILE A 103 0.56 17.93 -6.87
N PRO A 104 0.07 17.36 -7.98
CA PRO A 104 -0.15 18.12 -9.21
C PRO A 104 -1.28 19.15 -9.06
N TYR A 105 -1.12 20.29 -9.72
CA TYR A 105 -2.17 21.28 -9.89
C TYR A 105 -3.35 20.69 -10.70
N LYS A 106 -4.57 20.91 -10.21
CA LYS A 106 -5.81 20.38 -10.80
C LYS A 106 -6.75 21.45 -11.35
N GLY A 107 -6.46 22.73 -11.12
CA GLY A 107 -7.29 23.84 -11.60
C GLY A 107 -7.61 24.82 -10.49
N LYS A 108 -8.72 25.56 -10.65
CA LYS A 108 -9.16 26.55 -9.67
C LYS A 108 -10.32 25.99 -8.83
N PHE A 109 -10.37 26.37 -7.57
CA PHE A 109 -11.51 26.17 -6.69
C PHE A 109 -11.88 27.55 -6.13
N TYR A 110 -12.90 28.18 -6.72
CA TYR A 110 -13.18 29.61 -6.55
C TYR A 110 -11.98 30.49 -6.97
N ALA A 111 -11.48 31.36 -6.08
CA ALA A 111 -10.36 32.25 -6.35
C ALA A 111 -9.00 31.54 -6.24
N ASP A 112 -8.94 30.45 -5.48
CA ASP A 112 -7.70 29.75 -5.18
C ASP A 112 -7.36 28.71 -6.26
N GLY A 113 -6.07 28.48 -6.45
CA GLY A 113 -5.57 27.27 -7.09
C GLY A 113 -5.81 26.04 -6.22
N LEU A 114 -6.09 24.92 -6.87
CA LEU A 114 -6.32 23.63 -6.25
C LEU A 114 -5.27 22.64 -6.76
N SER A 115 -4.52 22.07 -5.84
CA SER A 115 -3.60 20.95 -6.12
C SER A 115 -4.04 19.72 -5.33
N VAL A 116 -4.00 18.55 -5.96
CA VAL A 116 -4.44 17.29 -5.33
C VAL A 116 -3.45 16.19 -5.65
N GLY A 117 -2.85 15.64 -4.59
CA GLY A 117 -1.99 14.45 -4.63
C GLY A 117 -2.75 13.26 -4.04
N ASN A 118 -2.63 12.11 -4.68
CA ASN A 118 -3.12 10.84 -4.15
C ASN A 118 -2.13 9.77 -4.56
N THR A 119 -1.61 9.02 -3.59
CA THR A 119 -0.64 7.96 -3.82
C THR A 119 -1.04 6.73 -3.02
N LEU A 120 -1.10 5.61 -3.73
CA LEU A 120 -1.10 4.29 -3.13
C LEU A 120 0.34 3.94 -2.77
N LEU A 121 0.58 3.64 -1.51
CA LEU A 121 1.88 3.24 -0.99
C LEU A 121 1.65 2.17 0.05
N ARG A 122 2.59 1.24 0.22
CA ARG A 122 2.54 0.29 1.33
C ARG A 122 3.72 0.54 2.25
N MET A 123 3.45 1.26 3.33
CA MET A 123 4.45 1.65 4.33
C MET A 123 4.12 1.02 5.67
N TYR A 124 5.15 0.62 6.40
CA TYR A 124 5.03 0.01 7.72
C TYR A 124 5.64 0.95 8.74
N VAL A 125 4.89 1.25 9.80
CA VAL A 125 5.34 2.08 10.92
C VAL A 125 5.40 1.21 12.16
N ALA A 126 6.56 1.19 12.82
CA ALA A 126 6.83 0.32 13.96
C ALA A 126 6.05 0.79 15.22
N PRO A 127 5.84 -0.10 16.21
CA PRO A 127 5.25 0.29 17.49
C PRO A 127 6.07 1.41 18.15
N GLY A 128 5.39 2.42 18.66
CA GLY A 128 6.03 3.58 19.32
C GLY A 128 6.56 4.65 18.38
N ASP A 129 6.63 4.39 17.07
CA ASP A 129 6.99 5.40 16.08
C ASP A 129 5.80 6.28 15.70
N HIS A 130 6.10 7.45 15.12
CA HIS A 130 5.08 8.33 14.57
C HIS A 130 4.94 8.18 13.06
N PHE A 131 3.70 8.37 12.60
CA PHE A 131 3.35 8.68 11.23
C PHE A 131 3.01 10.16 11.13
N SER A 132 3.57 10.85 10.14
CA SER A 132 3.17 12.20 9.78
C SER A 132 3.38 12.47 8.29
N VAL A 133 2.74 13.52 7.77
CA VAL A 133 2.89 13.94 6.38
C VAL A 133 3.34 15.39 6.36
N SER A 134 4.42 15.66 5.65
CA SER A 134 4.95 16.99 5.40
C SER A 134 4.66 17.42 3.97
N ILE A 135 4.30 18.69 3.81
CA ILE A 135 4.09 19.34 2.52
C ILE A 135 5.18 20.39 2.33
N PHE A 136 5.87 20.30 1.20
CA PHE A 136 6.87 21.26 0.74
C PHE A 136 6.25 22.12 -0.35
N ARG A 137 6.62 23.40 -0.39
CA ARG A 137 6.24 24.30 -1.49
C ARG A 137 7.45 25.02 -2.08
N ALA A 138 7.47 25.20 -3.40
CA ALA A 138 8.60 25.80 -4.12
C ALA A 138 8.61 27.34 -4.12
N GLY A 139 7.52 27.99 -3.71
CA GLY A 139 7.40 29.44 -3.56
C GLY A 139 6.54 29.78 -2.34
N ASN A 140 6.74 30.94 -1.73
CA ASN A 140 6.11 31.27 -0.45
C ASN A 140 5.20 32.51 -0.47
N ASP A 141 4.97 33.14 -1.61
CA ASP A 141 4.34 34.46 -1.79
C ASP A 141 2.95 34.68 -1.14
N SER A 142 2.35 33.65 -0.53
CA SER A 142 1.07 33.73 0.18
C SER A 142 0.94 32.64 1.24
N SER A 143 -0.19 32.60 1.95
CA SER A 143 -0.57 31.43 2.74
C SER A 143 -1.17 30.32 1.85
N ALA A 144 -1.14 29.07 2.35
CA ALA A 144 -1.80 27.92 1.75
C ALA A 144 -2.53 27.09 2.82
N SER A 145 -3.68 26.53 2.46
CA SER A 145 -4.44 25.61 3.29
C SER A 145 -4.30 24.19 2.75
N VAL A 146 -3.88 23.27 3.61
CA VAL A 146 -3.63 21.87 3.27
C VAL A 146 -4.55 20.97 4.09
N GLU A 147 -5.28 20.10 3.41
CA GLU A 147 -6.03 18.99 3.99
C GLU A 147 -5.31 17.69 3.62
N ILE A 148 -5.06 16.84 4.61
CA ILE A 148 -4.33 15.57 4.47
C ILE A 148 -5.25 14.45 4.95
N SER A 149 -5.29 13.34 4.21
CA SER A 149 -5.95 12.12 4.66
C SER A 149 -5.09 10.91 4.35
N ALA A 150 -5.02 9.97 5.29
CA ALA A 150 -4.34 8.69 5.11
C ALA A 150 -5.24 7.55 5.60
N SER A 151 -5.09 6.37 5.01
CA SER A 151 -5.85 5.18 5.38
C SER A 151 -4.97 3.92 5.32
N GLY A 152 -5.39 2.93 6.09
CA GLY A 152 -4.68 1.67 6.23
C GLY A 152 -5.25 0.84 7.37
N TYR A 153 -4.39 0.09 8.07
CA TYR A 153 -4.80 -0.75 9.18
C TYR A 153 -3.66 -1.02 10.16
N LEU A 154 -4.01 -1.29 11.43
CA LEU A 154 -3.11 -1.79 12.45
C LEU A 154 -3.10 -3.33 12.42
N VAL A 155 -1.94 -3.91 12.69
CA VAL A 155 -1.73 -5.36 12.85
C VAL A 155 -1.14 -5.61 14.23
N ASP A 156 -1.70 -6.57 14.95
CA ASP A 156 -1.15 -7.03 16.23
C ASP A 156 0.18 -7.77 16.00
N LEU A 157 1.21 -7.43 16.79
CA LEU A 157 2.50 -8.11 16.79
C LEU A 157 2.54 -9.16 17.91
N PRO A 158 3.18 -10.32 17.65
CA PRO A 158 3.39 -11.35 18.67
C PRO A 158 4.36 -10.92 19.78
#